data_AF-V5RJN9-F1
#
_entry.id   AF-V5RJN9-F1
#
_cell.length_a   1.000
_cell.length_b   1.000
_cell.length_c   1.000
_cell.angle_alpha   90.00
_cell.angle_beta   90.00
_cell.angle_gamma   90.00
#
_symmetry.space_group_name_H-M   'P 1'
#
loop_
_entity.id
_entity.type
_entity.pdbx_description
1 polymer ?
#
loop_
_entity_poly.entity_id
_entity_poly.type
_entity_poly.pdbx_seq_one_letter_code
_entity_poly.pdbx_strand_id
1 'polypeptide(L)'
;MKDYNISGLRTLTVIANIFGIIAAVLGCGVLVYYMRLGWQNEMSAVIAAALYALIALVLVTNIVFCSIIINFVRTTDDITFINNRYILILFSLTAGGLITPYILMKLPNIDIKSTITPRIFISRGYGISALIAGGAALIVFLTQLSIKSGFNIIQENQQNQIIGYTTIGISALILFWGVLNTSLFMGTVAIEKYEQKGFRRGFMNFVSTMNLIFATVTLIYIILASIINIISAIGSLFDRNRGIFASLFNTAYVALTIMMQAFVIFTAFKTIKGIWNSQGVVEYNNYSKLAEKQNSVEMNRN
;
A
#
# COMPACT_ATOMS: atom_id res chain seq x y z
N MET A 1 7.57 -12.04 -31.55
CA MET A 1 7.17 -11.31 -30.33
C MET A 1 8.36 -10.44 -29.93
N LYS A 2 8.17 -9.17 -29.59
CA LYS A 2 9.29 -8.34 -29.08
C LYS A 2 9.63 -8.85 -27.68
N ASP A 3 10.80 -9.46 -27.51
CA ASP A 3 11.32 -9.78 -26.19
C ASP A 3 11.67 -8.47 -25.49
N TYR A 4 10.77 -7.98 -24.65
CA TYR A 4 11.08 -6.88 -23.75
C TYR A 4 12.01 -7.44 -22.68
N ASN A 5 13.29 -7.08 -22.72
CA ASN A 5 14.24 -7.45 -21.68
C ASN A 5 13.90 -6.71 -20.36
N ILE A 6 12.92 -7.24 -19.61
CA ILE A 6 12.44 -6.70 -18.34
C ILE A 6 13.03 -7.40 -17.12
N SER A 7 13.93 -8.37 -17.34
CA SER A 7 14.58 -9.17 -16.29
C SER A 7 15.27 -8.30 -15.23
N GLY A 8 15.92 -7.21 -15.66
CA GLY A 8 16.52 -6.23 -14.75
C GLY A 8 15.49 -5.52 -13.87
N LEU A 9 14.35 -5.09 -14.43
CA LEU A 9 13.29 -4.42 -13.67
C LEU A 9 12.58 -5.38 -12.70
N ARG A 10 12.39 -6.64 -13.07
CA ARG A 10 11.88 -7.69 -12.16
C ARG A 10 12.82 -7.91 -10.99
N THR A 11 14.11 -8.06 -11.26
CA THR A 11 15.13 -8.28 -10.22
C THR A 11 15.20 -7.09 -9.26
N LEU A 12 15.21 -5.86 -9.78
CA LEU A 12 15.17 -4.65 -8.96
C LEU A 12 13.89 -4.55 -8.11
N THR A 13 12.75 -4.96 -8.67
CA THR A 13 11.48 -5.00 -7.91
C THR A 13 11.59 -5.97 -6.73
N VAL A 14 12.16 -7.17 -6.93
CA VAL A 14 12.39 -8.13 -5.85
C VAL A 14 13.34 -7.56 -4.79
N ILE A 15 14.47 -6.99 -5.20
CA ILE A 15 15.46 -6.41 -4.28
C ILE A 15 14.84 -5.29 -3.44
N ALA A 16 14.08 -4.38 -4.07
CA ALA A 16 13.43 -3.27 -3.37
C ALA A 16 12.44 -3.77 -2.30
N ASN A 17 11.68 -4.82 -2.58
CA ASN A 17 10.74 -5.39 -1.61
C ASN A 17 11.44 -6.22 -0.52
N ILE A 18 12.58 -6.86 -0.81
CA ILE A 18 13.40 -7.50 0.22
C ILE A 18 13.91 -6.45 1.21
N PHE A 19 14.40 -5.30 0.72
CA PHE A 19 14.80 -4.19 1.57
C PHE A 19 13.63 -3.68 2.42
N GLY A 20 12.43 -3.56 1.84
CA GLY A 20 11.22 -3.20 2.57
C GLY A 20 10.89 -4.17 3.72
N ILE A 21 10.99 -5.48 3.48
CA ILE A 21 10.82 -6.51 4.53
C ILE A 21 11.86 -6.36 5.63
N ILE A 22 13.15 -6.20 5.27
CA ILE A 22 14.22 -6.04 6.26
C ILE A 22 13.97 -4.81 7.13
N ALA A 23 13.63 -3.67 6.53
CA ALA A 23 13.32 -2.44 7.27
C ALA A 23 12.13 -2.63 8.22
N ALA A 24 11.06 -3.30 7.77
CA ALA A 24 9.90 -3.58 8.61
C ALA A 24 10.19 -4.57 9.74
N VAL A 25 11.00 -5.60 9.49
CA VAL A 25 11.45 -6.57 10.52
C VAL A 25 12.31 -5.87 11.58
N LEU A 26 13.25 -5.01 11.17
CA LEU A 26 14.02 -4.18 12.10
C LEU A 26 13.08 -3.25 12.89
N GLY A 27 12.09 -2.65 12.24
CA GLY A 27 11.03 -1.86 12.88
C GLY A 27 10.26 -2.65 13.94
N CYS A 28 9.92 -3.92 13.66
CA CYS A 28 9.29 -4.80 14.63
C CYS A 28 10.22 -5.10 15.82
N GLY A 29 11.52 -5.30 15.58
CA GLY A 29 12.52 -5.45 16.64
C GLY A 29 12.60 -4.23 17.54
N VAL A 30 12.63 -3.03 16.93
CA VAL A 30 12.60 -1.74 17.65
C VAL A 30 11.30 -1.57 18.44
N LEU A 31 10.15 -1.94 17.85
CA LEU A 31 8.85 -1.92 18.53
C LEU A 31 8.88 -2.79 19.80
N VAL A 32 9.33 -4.04 19.69
CA VAL A 32 9.44 -4.96 20.82
C VAL A 32 10.40 -4.44 21.90
N TYR A 33 11.51 -3.83 21.48
CA TYR A 33 12.45 -3.19 22.41
C TYR A 33 11.78 -2.05 23.20
N TYR A 34 11.05 -1.16 22.52
CA TYR A 34 10.33 -0.06 23.19
C TYR A 34 9.15 -0.55 24.05
N MET A 35 8.45 -1.60 23.64
CA MET A 35 7.40 -2.22 24.46
C MET A 35 7.96 -2.72 25.81
N ARG A 36 9.17 -3.29 25.80
CA ARG A 36 9.86 -3.76 27.00
C ARG A 36 10.32 -2.62 27.90
N LEU A 37 11.01 -1.63 27.34
CA LEU A 37 11.43 -0.44 28.09
C LEU A 37 10.23 0.26 28.73
N GLY A 38 9.07 0.21 28.07
CA GLY A 38 7.88 0.93 28.47
C GLY A 38 8.01 2.41 28.13
N TRP A 39 6.90 3.02 27.72
CA TRP A 39 6.85 4.48 27.65
C TRP A 39 6.96 5.03 29.07
N GLN A 40 8.00 5.84 29.32
CA GLN A 40 8.27 6.47 30.61
C GLN A 40 7.49 7.78 30.83
N ASN A 41 6.54 8.11 29.95
CA ASN A 41 5.75 9.34 30.02
C ASN A 41 4.41 9.10 30.71
N GLU A 42 3.78 10.17 31.19
CA GLU A 42 2.43 10.24 31.80
C GLU A 42 1.27 9.75 30.91
N MET A 43 1.56 9.10 29.79
CA MET A 43 0.58 8.60 28.86
C MET A 43 -0.07 7.32 29.41
N SER A 44 -1.41 7.23 29.34
CA SER A 44 -2.11 6.05 29.85
C SER A 44 -1.65 4.78 29.14
N ALA A 45 -1.57 3.67 29.89
CA ALA A 45 -1.10 2.40 29.34
C ALA A 45 -1.97 1.90 28.16
N VAL A 46 -3.26 2.25 28.15
CA VAL A 46 -4.19 1.93 27.06
C VAL A 46 -3.85 2.71 25.79
N ILE A 47 -3.53 3.99 25.90
CA ILE A 47 -3.09 4.81 24.76
C ILE A 47 -1.77 4.25 24.21
N ALA A 48 -0.82 3.93 25.09
CA ALA A 48 0.44 3.31 24.71
C ALA A 48 0.21 2.00 23.95
N ALA A 49 -0.60 1.10 24.49
CA ALA A 49 -0.95 -0.16 23.85
C ALA A 49 -1.60 0.05 22.48
N ALA A 50 -2.53 1.01 22.35
CA ALA A 50 -3.17 1.33 21.08
C ALA A 50 -2.18 1.83 20.03
N LEU A 51 -1.23 2.68 20.42
CA LEU A 51 -0.18 3.16 19.53
C LEU A 51 0.77 2.03 19.09
N TYR A 52 1.20 1.16 20.01
CA TYR A 52 2.01 -0.01 19.64
C TYR A 52 1.25 -0.94 18.67
N ALA A 53 -0.05 -1.14 18.89
CA ALA A 53 -0.90 -1.93 17.99
C ALA A 53 -1.01 -1.29 16.59
N LEU A 54 -1.17 0.03 16.51
CA LEU A 54 -1.18 0.76 15.25
C LEU A 54 0.16 0.63 14.49
N ILE A 55 1.29 0.79 15.19
CA ILE A 55 2.61 0.65 14.57
C ILE A 55 2.82 -0.79 14.09
N ALA A 56 2.42 -1.78 14.89
CA ALA A 56 2.46 -3.19 14.50
C ALA A 56 1.61 -3.47 13.25
N LEU A 57 0.40 -2.90 13.17
CA LEU A 57 -0.47 -3.00 12.00
C LEU A 57 0.25 -2.51 10.73
N VAL A 58 0.89 -1.35 10.79
CA VAL A 58 1.61 -0.76 9.65
C VAL A 58 2.83 -1.59 9.25
N LEU A 59 3.67 -1.98 10.22
CA LEU A 59 4.89 -2.76 9.95
C LEU A 59 4.56 -4.14 9.37
N VAL A 60 3.58 -4.84 9.92
CA VAL A 60 3.18 -6.17 9.44
C VAL A 60 2.48 -6.08 8.09
N THR A 61 1.66 -5.06 7.86
CA THR A 61 1.08 -4.78 6.53
C THR A 61 2.17 -4.60 5.47
N ASN A 62 3.23 -3.88 5.78
CA ASN A 62 4.38 -3.71 4.89
C ASN A 62 5.05 -5.06 4.56
N ILE A 63 5.35 -5.89 5.58
CA ILE A 63 5.92 -7.23 5.38
C ILE A 63 5.03 -8.07 4.45
N VAL A 64 3.72 -8.07 4.67
CA VAL A 64 2.77 -8.86 3.88
C VAL A 64 2.71 -8.37 2.43
N PHE A 65 2.56 -7.07 2.19
CA PHE A 65 2.49 -6.54 0.83
C PHE A 65 3.80 -6.72 0.06
N CYS A 66 4.96 -6.50 0.68
CA CYS A 66 6.24 -6.79 0.04
C CYS A 66 6.39 -8.29 -0.28
N SER A 67 5.94 -9.18 0.60
CA SER A 67 5.95 -10.63 0.37
C SER A 67 5.03 -11.03 -0.79
N ILE A 68 3.84 -10.44 -0.89
CA ILE A 68 2.91 -10.65 -2.00
C ILE A 68 3.53 -10.19 -3.32
N ILE A 69 4.18 -9.02 -3.35
CA ILE A 69 4.85 -8.50 -4.54
C ILE A 69 5.98 -9.44 -4.97
N ILE A 70 6.86 -9.86 -4.05
CA ILE A 70 7.96 -10.79 -4.36
C ILE A 70 7.42 -12.10 -4.93
N ASN A 71 6.41 -12.70 -4.28
CA ASN A 71 5.82 -13.94 -4.75
C ASN A 71 5.21 -13.78 -6.15
N PHE A 72 4.53 -12.66 -6.41
CA PHE A 72 3.97 -12.36 -7.72
C PHE A 72 5.05 -12.21 -8.79
N VAL A 73 6.11 -11.45 -8.51
CA VAL A 73 7.24 -11.26 -9.43
C VAL A 73 8.04 -12.54 -9.65
N ARG A 74 7.97 -13.54 -8.77
CA ARG A 74 8.67 -14.82 -8.97
C ARG A 74 7.83 -15.85 -9.71
N THR A 75 6.51 -15.79 -9.62
CA THR A 75 5.61 -16.84 -10.13
C THR A 75 4.91 -16.50 -11.45
N THR A 76 4.92 -15.22 -11.87
CA THR A 76 4.21 -14.78 -13.09
C THR A 76 5.13 -14.61 -14.29
N ASP A 77 4.60 -14.74 -15.51
CA ASP A 77 5.30 -14.40 -16.75
C ASP A 77 5.42 -12.88 -16.95
N ASP A 78 6.29 -12.46 -17.87
CA ASP A 78 6.63 -11.05 -18.11
C ASP A 78 5.42 -10.20 -18.54
N ILE A 79 4.51 -10.77 -19.33
CA ILE A 79 3.31 -10.08 -19.81
C ILE A 79 2.34 -9.87 -18.66
N THR A 80 2.10 -10.91 -17.86
CA THR A 80 1.28 -10.81 -16.65
C THR A 80 1.87 -9.82 -15.65
N PHE A 81 3.18 -9.77 -15.48
CA PHE A 81 3.85 -8.80 -14.62
C PHE A 81 3.59 -7.36 -15.06
N ILE A 82 3.76 -7.07 -16.35
CA ILE A 82 3.55 -5.73 -16.92
C ILE A 82 2.09 -5.28 -16.77
N ASN A 83 1.14 -6.17 -17.07
CA ASN A 83 -0.28 -5.84 -17.05
C ASN A 83 -0.83 -5.59 -15.64
N ASN A 84 -0.23 -6.20 -14.61
CA ASN A 84 -0.67 -6.05 -13.23
C ASN A 84 0.13 -4.99 -12.45
N ARG A 85 0.99 -4.21 -13.11
CA ARG A 85 1.86 -3.22 -12.46
C ARG A 85 1.09 -2.24 -11.56
N TYR A 86 -0.12 -1.81 -11.90
CA TYR A 86 -0.90 -0.89 -11.07
C TYR A 86 -1.35 -1.51 -9.75
N ILE A 87 -1.61 -2.82 -9.72
CA ILE A 87 -1.96 -3.51 -8.48
C ILE A 87 -0.71 -3.65 -7.59
N LEU A 88 0.45 -3.92 -8.20
CA LEU A 88 1.71 -3.97 -7.47
C LEU A 88 2.11 -2.59 -6.94
N ILE A 89 1.86 -1.52 -7.71
CA ILE A 89 2.02 -0.13 -7.27
C ILE A 89 1.07 0.16 -6.11
N LEU A 90 -0.19 -0.26 -6.18
CA LEU A 90 -1.16 -0.09 -5.09
C LEU A 90 -0.65 -0.71 -3.78
N PHE A 91 -0.20 -1.97 -3.81
CA PHE A 91 0.35 -2.63 -2.62
C PHE A 91 1.60 -1.93 -2.10
N SER A 92 2.51 -1.52 -2.98
CA SER A 92 3.71 -0.82 -2.54
C SER A 92 3.41 0.55 -1.96
N LEU A 93 2.53 1.35 -2.57
CA LEU A 93 2.16 2.67 -2.05
C LEU A 93 1.44 2.54 -0.70
N THR A 94 0.58 1.53 -0.55
CA THR A 94 -0.09 1.25 0.74
C THR A 94 0.91 0.85 1.81
N ALA A 95 1.98 0.14 1.45
CA ALA A 95 3.09 -0.19 2.35
C ALA A 95 4.06 0.98 2.62
N GLY A 96 3.89 2.14 1.97
CA GLY A 96 4.80 3.28 2.06
C GLY A 96 6.07 3.18 1.19
N GLY A 97 6.14 2.20 0.28
CA GLY A 97 7.28 1.99 -0.60
C GLY A 97 7.26 2.91 -1.83
N LEU A 98 8.37 3.61 -2.09
CA LEU A 98 8.54 4.53 -3.22
C LEU A 98 9.38 3.94 -4.37
N ILE A 99 10.28 3.01 -4.06
CA ILE A 99 11.19 2.41 -5.03
C ILE A 99 10.43 1.50 -6.01
N THR A 100 9.55 0.63 -5.51
CA THR A 100 8.77 -0.27 -6.35
C THR A 100 7.88 0.49 -7.34
N PRO A 101 7.12 1.53 -6.96
CA PRO A 101 6.37 2.33 -7.92
C PRO A 101 7.25 3.02 -8.97
N TYR A 102 8.43 3.52 -8.56
CA TYR A 102 9.40 4.11 -9.48
C TYR A 102 9.90 3.11 -10.53
N ILE A 103 10.19 1.87 -10.13
CA ILE A 103 10.61 0.80 -11.05
C ILE A 103 9.45 0.41 -11.99
N LEU A 104 8.25 0.21 -11.45
CA LEU A 104 7.10 -0.28 -12.20
C LEU A 104 6.56 0.75 -13.21
N MET A 105 6.73 2.04 -12.95
CA MET A 105 6.37 3.11 -13.90
C MET A 105 7.28 3.16 -15.13
N LYS A 106 8.43 2.45 -15.14
CA LYS A 106 9.31 2.32 -16.30
C LYS A 106 8.91 1.18 -17.25
N LEU A 107 7.94 0.35 -16.87
CA LEU A 107 7.50 -0.77 -17.71
C LEU A 107 6.77 -0.27 -18.96
N PRO A 108 6.96 -0.93 -20.12
CA PRO A 108 6.25 -0.58 -21.34
C PRO A 108 4.75 -0.84 -21.19
N ASN A 109 3.93 -0.13 -21.96
CA ASN A 109 2.51 -0.44 -22.10
C ASN A 109 2.36 -1.55 -23.13
N ILE A 110 1.66 -2.62 -22.75
CA ILE A 110 1.39 -3.73 -23.64
C ILE A 110 -0.11 -3.99 -23.57
N ASP A 111 -0.77 -3.99 -24.72
CA ASP A 111 -2.21 -4.19 -24.82
C ASP A 111 -2.52 -5.68 -24.95
N ILE A 112 -2.33 -6.42 -23.85
CA ILE A 112 -2.64 -7.85 -23.79
C ILE A 112 -3.54 -8.10 -22.57
N LYS A 113 -4.57 -8.94 -22.74
CA LYS A 113 -5.45 -9.35 -21.63
C LYS A 113 -4.66 -10.23 -20.65
N SER A 114 -4.46 -9.73 -19.43
CA SER A 114 -3.92 -10.50 -18.30
C SER A 114 -4.85 -11.66 -17.95
N THR A 115 -4.28 -12.83 -17.65
CA THR A 115 -4.99 -14.01 -17.12
C THR A 115 -5.47 -13.81 -15.67
N ILE A 116 -4.90 -12.82 -14.96
CA ILE A 116 -5.26 -12.48 -13.58
C ILE A 116 -6.32 -11.38 -13.59
N THR A 117 -7.45 -11.64 -12.92
CA THR A 117 -8.48 -10.63 -12.66
C THR A 117 -8.02 -9.67 -11.56
N PRO A 118 -7.84 -8.36 -11.83
CA PRO A 118 -7.32 -7.39 -10.85
C PRO A 118 -8.10 -7.35 -9.54
N ARG A 119 -9.42 -7.44 -9.66
CA ARG A 119 -10.39 -7.47 -8.57
C ARG A 119 -10.16 -8.60 -7.56
N ILE A 120 -9.87 -9.80 -8.06
CA ILE A 120 -9.60 -10.97 -7.22
C ILE A 120 -8.23 -10.83 -6.57
N PHE A 121 -7.22 -10.39 -7.32
CA PHE A 121 -5.86 -10.25 -6.78
C PHE A 121 -5.77 -9.18 -5.69
N ILE A 122 -6.42 -8.02 -5.88
CA ILE A 122 -6.57 -6.98 -4.85
C ILE A 122 -7.24 -7.56 -3.60
N SER A 123 -8.34 -8.29 -3.77
CA SER A 123 -9.11 -8.86 -2.65
C SER A 123 -8.30 -9.92 -1.89
N ARG A 124 -7.51 -10.74 -2.59
CA ARG A 124 -6.57 -11.69 -1.95
C ARG A 124 -5.51 -10.95 -1.13
N GLY A 125 -4.89 -9.92 -1.71
CA GLY A 125 -3.84 -9.18 -1.03
C GLY A 125 -4.33 -8.45 0.22
N TYR A 126 -5.45 -7.72 0.11
CA TYR A 126 -6.07 -7.07 1.27
C TYR A 126 -6.58 -8.08 2.29
N GLY A 127 -7.12 -9.23 1.86
CA GLY A 127 -7.58 -10.27 2.77
C GLY A 127 -6.45 -10.85 3.62
N ILE A 128 -5.34 -11.26 2.98
CA ILE A 128 -4.16 -11.79 3.67
C ILE A 128 -3.56 -10.72 4.60
N SER A 129 -3.44 -9.47 4.12
CA SER A 129 -2.92 -8.37 4.93
C SER A 129 -3.81 -8.08 6.14
N ALA A 130 -5.12 -7.97 5.96
CA ALA A 130 -6.05 -7.69 7.05
C ALA A 130 -6.05 -8.82 8.09
N LEU A 131 -5.95 -10.08 7.65
CA LEU A 131 -5.88 -11.24 8.55
C LEU A 131 -4.58 -11.22 9.38
N ILE A 132 -3.42 -11.10 8.73
CA ILE A 132 -2.12 -11.19 9.42
C ILE A 132 -1.83 -9.92 10.22
N ALA A 133 -2.01 -8.74 9.62
CA ALA A 133 -1.70 -7.47 10.28
C ALA A 133 -2.74 -7.12 11.36
N GLY A 134 -4.03 -7.38 11.10
CA GLY A 134 -5.08 -7.20 12.12
C GLY A 134 -4.88 -8.12 13.31
N GLY A 135 -4.47 -9.37 13.05
CA GLY A 135 -4.11 -10.33 14.10
C GLY A 135 -2.91 -9.88 14.92
N ALA A 136 -1.84 -9.45 14.25
CA ALA A 136 -0.66 -8.94 14.92
C ALA A 136 -0.95 -7.69 15.76
N ALA A 137 -1.75 -6.75 15.25
CA ALA A 137 -2.16 -5.55 15.99
C ALA A 137 -2.93 -5.90 17.27
N LEU A 138 -3.89 -6.82 17.18
CA LEU A 138 -4.65 -7.28 18.34
C LEU A 138 -3.75 -8.00 19.35
N ILE A 139 -2.86 -8.88 18.90
CA ILE A 139 -1.90 -9.57 19.77
C ILE A 139 -1.01 -8.58 20.49
N VAL A 140 -0.46 -7.58 19.78
CA VAL A 140 0.39 -6.54 20.37
C VAL A 140 -0.37 -5.71 21.40
N PHE A 141 -1.61 -5.32 21.10
CA PHE A 141 -2.47 -4.59 22.03
C PHE A 141 -2.68 -5.36 23.34
N LEU A 142 -3.15 -6.61 23.23
CA LEU A 142 -3.46 -7.46 24.39
C LEU A 142 -2.19 -7.79 25.19
N THR A 143 -1.08 -8.06 24.50
CA THR A 143 0.21 -8.35 25.13
C THR A 143 0.71 -7.15 25.93
N GLN A 144 0.63 -5.94 25.37
CA GLN A 144 1.09 -4.74 26.06
C GLN A 144 0.28 -4.44 27.32
N LEU A 145 -1.05 -4.59 27.24
CA LEU A 145 -1.91 -4.42 28.41
C LEU A 145 -1.60 -5.48 29.48
N SER A 146 -1.41 -6.73 29.07
CA SER A 146 -1.09 -7.82 29.99
C SER A 146 0.24 -7.61 30.70
N ILE A 147 1.25 -7.04 30.05
CA ILE A 147 2.59 -6.84 30.64
C ILE A 147 2.61 -5.67 31.64
N LYS A 148 1.87 -4.59 31.37
CA LYS A 148 2.01 -3.34 32.12
C LYS A 148 0.97 -3.12 33.21
N SER A 149 -0.29 -3.54 33.00
CA SER A 149 -1.40 -3.06 33.84
C SER A 149 -2.57 -4.04 34.00
N GLY A 150 -2.60 -5.13 33.24
CA GLY A 150 -3.75 -6.03 33.19
C GLY A 150 -4.95 -5.44 32.44
N PHE A 151 -5.97 -6.25 32.16
CA PHE A 151 -7.12 -5.84 31.35
C PHE A 151 -8.08 -4.87 32.06
N ASN A 152 -8.05 -4.84 33.40
CA ASN A 152 -8.95 -4.00 34.19
C ASN A 152 -8.69 -2.50 33.99
N ILE A 153 -7.50 -2.10 33.52
CA ILE A 153 -7.16 -0.70 33.22
C ILE A 153 -8.03 -0.09 32.13
N ILE A 154 -8.62 -0.92 31.26
CA ILE A 154 -9.58 -0.45 30.25
C ILE A 154 -10.80 0.15 30.95
N GLN A 155 -11.24 -0.39 32.09
CA GLN A 155 -12.45 0.03 32.79
C GLN A 155 -12.24 1.19 33.76
N GLU A 156 -10.99 1.57 34.03
CA GLU A 156 -10.63 2.52 35.09
C GLU A 156 -11.17 3.94 34.87
N ASN A 157 -11.22 4.41 33.62
CA ASN A 157 -11.80 5.71 33.29
C ASN A 157 -12.46 5.70 31.89
N GLN A 158 -13.35 6.67 31.65
CA GLN A 158 -14.12 6.75 30.40
C GLN A 158 -13.22 6.84 29.16
N GLN A 159 -12.09 7.55 29.24
CA GLN A 159 -11.15 7.69 28.13
C GLN A 159 -10.50 6.36 27.75
N ASN A 160 -10.01 5.60 28.73
CA ASN A 160 -9.43 4.28 28.56
C ASN A 160 -10.46 3.28 28.02
N GLN A 161 -11.72 3.37 28.47
CA GLN A 161 -12.81 2.54 27.95
C GLN A 161 -13.03 2.82 26.46
N ILE A 162 -13.16 4.10 26.08
CA ILE A 162 -13.37 4.50 24.68
C ILE A 162 -12.21 4.00 23.82
N ILE A 163 -10.96 4.27 24.22
CA ILE A 163 -9.79 3.93 23.41
C ILE A 163 -9.59 2.41 23.34
N GLY A 164 -9.74 1.72 24.46
CA GLY A 164 -9.56 0.27 24.56
C GLY A 164 -10.60 -0.49 23.72
N TYR A 165 -11.89 -0.18 23.90
CA TYR A 165 -12.95 -0.82 23.11
C TYR A 165 -12.91 -0.44 21.64
N THR A 166 -12.54 0.81 21.31
CA THR A 166 -12.37 1.22 19.92
C THR A 166 -11.21 0.47 19.26
N THR A 167 -10.08 0.31 19.95
CA THR A 167 -8.91 -0.41 19.40
C THR A 167 -9.21 -1.89 19.18
N ILE A 168 -9.86 -2.54 20.15
CA ILE A 168 -10.32 -3.94 20.01
C ILE A 168 -11.34 -4.04 18.88
N GLY A 169 -12.33 -3.16 18.84
CA GLY A 169 -13.38 -3.15 17.82
C GLY A 169 -12.84 -2.98 16.40
N ILE A 170 -11.95 -2.01 16.18
CA ILE A 170 -11.30 -1.80 14.88
C ILE A 170 -10.46 -3.01 14.49
N SER A 171 -9.64 -3.54 15.41
CA SER A 171 -8.78 -4.71 15.12
C SER A 171 -9.61 -5.95 14.79
N ALA A 172 -10.71 -6.18 15.52
CA ALA A 172 -11.65 -7.26 15.26
C ALA A 172 -12.37 -7.10 13.91
N LEU A 173 -12.77 -5.88 13.54
CA LEU A 173 -13.37 -5.59 12.24
C LEU A 173 -12.39 -5.84 11.09
N ILE A 174 -11.13 -5.43 11.23
CA ILE A 174 -10.07 -5.71 10.25
C ILE A 174 -9.85 -7.23 10.11
N LEU A 175 -9.76 -7.94 11.24
CA LEU A 175 -9.63 -9.40 11.25
C LEU A 175 -10.82 -10.09 10.58
N PHE A 176 -12.04 -9.70 10.92
CA PHE A 176 -13.26 -10.21 10.31
C PHE A 176 -13.25 -9.98 8.79
N TRP A 177 -12.86 -8.78 8.35
CA TRP A 177 -12.71 -8.47 6.93
C TRP A 177 -11.63 -9.34 6.26
N GLY A 178 -10.54 -9.64 6.96
CA GLY A 178 -9.49 -10.56 6.53
C GLY A 178 -9.99 -11.99 6.33
N VAL A 179 -10.71 -12.54 7.32
CA VAL A 179 -11.32 -13.88 7.25
C VAL A 179 -12.34 -13.97 6.12
N LEU A 180 -13.20 -12.96 5.99
CA LEU A 180 -14.19 -12.88 4.91
C LEU A 180 -13.51 -12.90 3.53
N ASN A 181 -12.48 -12.09 3.32
CA ASN A 181 -11.77 -12.05 2.04
C ASN A 181 -10.99 -13.33 1.72
N THR A 182 -10.27 -13.87 2.69
CA THR A 182 -9.51 -15.11 2.51
C THR A 182 -10.43 -16.30 2.23
N SER A 183 -11.55 -16.43 2.93
CA SER A 183 -12.53 -17.50 2.69
C SER A 183 -13.17 -17.45 1.29
N LEU A 184 -13.37 -16.24 0.74
CA LEU A 184 -13.99 -16.06 -0.57
C LEU A 184 -12.99 -16.18 -1.73
N PHE A 185 -11.77 -15.65 -1.59
CA PHE A 185 -10.87 -15.45 -2.73
C PHE A 185 -9.62 -16.33 -2.72
N MET A 186 -9.23 -16.97 -1.61
CA MET A 186 -7.93 -17.66 -1.50
C MET A 186 -7.91 -19.06 -2.13
N GLY A 187 -9.06 -19.68 -2.38
CA GLY A 187 -9.14 -21.02 -2.99
C GLY A 187 -8.74 -21.05 -4.48
N THR A 188 -8.20 -22.18 -4.93
CA THR A 188 -7.88 -22.46 -6.36
C THR A 188 -9.12 -22.39 -7.24
N VAL A 189 -10.27 -22.81 -6.71
CA VAL A 189 -11.60 -22.77 -7.35
C VAL A 189 -12.25 -21.37 -7.29
N ALA A 190 -11.58 -20.35 -6.74
CA ALA A 190 -12.18 -19.02 -6.60
C ALA A 190 -12.46 -18.35 -7.95
N ILE A 191 -11.64 -18.64 -8.98
CA ILE A 191 -11.84 -18.11 -10.34
C ILE A 191 -13.06 -18.79 -10.97
N GLU A 192 -13.15 -20.12 -10.91
CA GLU A 192 -14.30 -20.89 -11.40
C GLU A 192 -15.61 -20.50 -10.70
N LYS A 193 -15.57 -20.30 -9.37
CA LYS A 193 -16.74 -19.84 -8.58
C LYS A 193 -17.13 -18.38 -8.85
N TYR A 194 -16.18 -17.55 -9.27
CA TYR A 194 -16.43 -16.17 -9.69
C TYR A 194 -17.07 -16.11 -11.09
N GLU A 195 -16.81 -17.10 -11.94
CA GLU A 195 -17.36 -17.20 -13.29
C GLU A 195 -18.75 -17.84 -13.32
N GLN A 196 -19.03 -18.81 -12.41
CA GLN A 196 -20.34 -19.45 -12.30
C GLN A 196 -21.46 -18.46 -11.92
N LYS A 197 -22.57 -18.47 -12.67
CA LYS A 197 -23.74 -17.61 -12.42
C LYS A 197 -24.44 -18.04 -11.12
N GLY A 198 -24.74 -17.09 -10.22
CA GLY A 198 -25.50 -17.33 -8.99
C GLY A 198 -25.27 -16.29 -7.88
N PHE A 199 -25.95 -16.46 -6.74
CA PHE A 199 -25.84 -15.58 -5.56
C PHE A 199 -24.39 -15.41 -5.09
N ARG A 200 -23.60 -16.49 -5.13
CA ARG A 200 -22.19 -16.50 -4.72
C ARG A 200 -21.32 -15.54 -5.55
N ARG A 201 -21.55 -15.46 -6.87
CA ARG A 201 -20.87 -14.49 -7.75
C ARG A 201 -21.29 -13.06 -7.44
N GLY A 202 -22.57 -12.82 -7.18
CA GLY A 202 -23.08 -11.52 -6.74
C GLY A 202 -22.38 -11.03 -5.46
N PHE A 203 -22.27 -11.91 -4.46
CA PHE A 203 -21.60 -11.60 -3.21
C PHE A 203 -20.09 -11.38 -3.38
N MET A 204 -19.39 -12.22 -4.16
CA MET A 204 -17.96 -12.01 -4.46
C MET A 204 -17.71 -10.71 -5.24
N ASN A 205 -18.58 -10.35 -6.17
CA ASN A 205 -18.51 -9.06 -6.88
C ASN A 205 -18.70 -7.88 -5.94
N PHE A 206 -19.66 -7.97 -5.01
CA PHE A 206 -19.89 -6.95 -4.00
C PHE A 206 -18.65 -6.74 -3.11
N VAL A 207 -18.12 -7.82 -2.52
CA VAL A 207 -16.94 -7.75 -1.65
C VAL A 207 -15.72 -7.23 -2.40
N SER A 208 -15.50 -7.70 -3.64
CA SER A 208 -14.40 -7.22 -4.47
C SER A 208 -14.53 -5.73 -4.83
N THR A 209 -15.76 -5.26 -5.08
CA THR A 209 -16.02 -3.84 -5.34
C THR A 209 -15.75 -3.01 -4.08
N MET A 210 -16.14 -3.48 -2.90
CA MET A 210 -15.80 -2.83 -1.63
C MET A 210 -14.29 -2.72 -1.43
N ASN A 211 -13.52 -3.77 -1.70
CA ASN A 211 -12.05 -3.69 -1.62
C ASN A 211 -11.45 -2.69 -2.61
N LEU A 212 -12.03 -2.58 -3.80
CA LEU A 212 -11.57 -1.60 -4.80
C LEU A 212 -11.90 -0.17 -4.36
N ILE A 213 -13.05 0.04 -3.71
CA ILE A 213 -13.38 1.31 -3.04
C ILE A 213 -12.39 1.59 -1.91
N PHE A 214 -12.09 0.62 -1.04
CA PHE A 214 -11.10 0.79 0.03
C PHE A 214 -9.71 1.13 -0.50
N ALA A 215 -9.27 0.46 -1.57
CA ALA A 215 -8.03 0.77 -2.26
C ALA A 215 -8.02 2.23 -2.78
N THR A 216 -9.13 2.66 -3.36
CA THR A 216 -9.28 4.03 -3.89
C THR A 216 -9.25 5.06 -2.77
N VAL A 217 -9.98 4.84 -1.68
CA VAL A 217 -9.97 5.71 -0.50
C VAL A 217 -8.56 5.79 0.10
N THR A 218 -7.85 4.66 0.18
CA THR A 218 -6.46 4.61 0.65
C THR A 218 -5.53 5.44 -0.24
N LEU A 219 -5.65 5.33 -1.56
CA LEU A 219 -4.87 6.15 -2.50
C LEU A 219 -5.21 7.63 -2.40
N ILE A 220 -6.49 7.99 -2.20
CA ILE A 220 -6.90 9.38 -1.96
C ILE A 220 -6.28 9.91 -0.66
N TYR A 221 -6.29 9.11 0.41
CA TYR A 221 -5.65 9.47 1.67
C TYR A 221 -4.14 9.71 1.48
N ILE A 222 -3.45 8.85 0.73
CA ILE A 222 -2.02 9.02 0.41
C ILE A 222 -1.79 10.33 -0.37
N ILE A 223 -2.68 10.69 -1.31
CA ILE A 223 -2.60 11.97 -2.05
C ILE A 223 -2.75 13.15 -1.07
N LEU A 224 -3.75 13.12 -0.19
CA LEU A 224 -3.96 14.18 0.79
C LEU A 224 -2.77 14.31 1.75
N ALA A 225 -2.26 13.21 2.28
CA ALA A 225 -1.07 13.20 3.13
C ALA A 225 0.16 13.76 2.40
N SER A 226 0.34 13.42 1.13
CA SER A 226 1.43 13.95 0.29
C SER A 226 1.30 15.46 0.09
N ILE A 227 0.09 15.99 -0.10
CA ILE A 227 -0.18 17.43 -0.21
C ILE A 227 0.16 18.15 1.10
N ILE A 228 -0.28 17.60 2.24
CA ILE A 228 0.03 18.15 3.58
C ILE A 228 1.54 18.17 3.81
N ASN A 229 2.26 17.12 3.39
CA ASN A 229 3.72 17.07 3.49
C ASN A 229 4.40 18.12 2.60
N ILE A 230 3.88 18.40 1.40
CA ILE A 230 4.37 19.48 0.53
C ILE A 230 4.18 20.84 1.22
N ILE A 231 2.99 21.10 1.75
CA ILE A 231 2.69 22.36 2.47
C ILE A 231 3.62 22.50 3.67
N SER A 232 3.82 21.43 4.43
CA SER A 232 4.72 21.41 5.60
C SER A 232 6.19 21.66 5.19
N ALA A 233 6.63 21.07 4.08
CA ALA A 233 7.98 21.28 3.56
C ALA A 233 8.18 22.74 3.10
N ILE A 234 7.21 23.33 2.43
CA ILE A 234 7.23 24.76 2.06
C ILE A 234 7.25 25.65 3.31
N GLY A 235 6.41 25.34 4.30
CA GLY A 235 6.39 26.03 5.59
C GLY A 235 7.76 26.05 6.28
N SER A 236 8.51 24.95 6.18
CA SER A 236 9.86 24.84 6.76
C SER A 236 10.92 25.76 6.12
N LEU A 237 10.64 26.37 4.96
CA LEU A 237 11.52 27.37 4.33
C LEU A 237 11.38 28.75 4.96
N PHE A 238 10.26 29.04 5.63
CA PHE A 238 10.01 30.33 6.28
C PHE A 238 10.52 30.38 7.73
N ASP A 239 11.15 29.31 8.19
CA ASP A 239 11.73 29.19 9.53
C ASP A 239 13.01 30.03 9.62
N ARG A 240 12.89 31.22 10.24
CA ARG A 240 13.91 32.29 10.27
C ARG A 240 15.13 31.98 11.15
N ASN A 241 15.14 30.88 11.89
CA ASN A 241 16.18 30.56 12.88
C ASN A 241 17.39 29.78 12.32
N ARG A 242 17.61 29.74 11.00
CA ARG A 242 18.63 28.89 10.38
C ARG A 242 19.75 29.70 9.74
N GLY A 243 21.01 29.36 10.05
CA GLY A 243 22.20 29.96 9.41
C GLY A 243 22.27 29.68 7.90
N ILE A 244 23.12 30.43 7.17
CA ILE A 244 23.17 30.43 5.69
C ILE A 244 23.40 29.03 5.09
N PHE A 245 24.34 28.25 5.62
CA PHE A 245 24.58 26.88 5.15
C PHE A 245 23.41 25.94 5.47
N ALA A 246 22.81 26.08 6.65
CA ALA A 246 21.62 25.31 7.03
C ALA A 246 20.42 25.65 6.12
N SER A 247 20.32 26.90 5.65
CA SER A 247 19.28 27.34 4.71
C SER A 247 19.44 26.72 3.31
N LEU A 248 20.67 26.62 2.79
CA LEU A 248 20.95 25.98 1.49
C LEU A 248 20.61 24.48 1.49
N PHE A 249 21.07 23.72 2.50
CA PHE A 249 20.74 22.30 2.62
C PHE A 249 19.25 22.08 2.88
N ASN A 250 18.59 22.95 3.64
CA ASN A 250 17.16 22.90 3.85
C ASN A 250 16.38 23.11 2.54
N THR A 251 16.81 24.05 1.71
CA THR A 251 16.17 24.31 0.41
C THR A 251 16.29 23.11 -0.52
N ALA A 252 17.46 22.48 -0.59
CA ALA A 252 17.67 21.26 -1.36
C ALA A 252 16.81 20.08 -0.83
N TYR A 253 16.75 19.91 0.50
CA TYR A 253 15.91 18.89 1.14
C TYR A 253 14.42 19.10 0.89
N VAL A 254 13.96 20.34 0.94
CA VAL A 254 12.56 20.69 0.63
C VAL A 254 12.25 20.43 -0.85
N ALA A 255 13.14 20.82 -1.77
CA ALA A 255 12.96 20.53 -3.20
C ALA A 255 12.87 19.01 -3.47
N LEU A 256 13.73 18.21 -2.83
CA LEU A 256 13.70 16.75 -2.92
C LEU A 256 12.41 16.18 -2.33
N THR A 257 11.95 16.70 -1.18
CA THR A 257 10.69 16.30 -0.56
C THR A 257 9.51 16.60 -1.50
N ILE A 258 9.43 17.80 -2.06
CA ILE A 258 8.38 18.19 -3.01
C ILE A 258 8.40 17.27 -4.23
N MET A 259 9.57 16.98 -4.79
CA MET A 259 9.70 16.07 -5.94
C MET A 259 9.21 14.65 -5.61
N MET A 260 9.59 14.10 -4.46
CA MET A 260 9.13 12.78 -4.02
C MET A 260 7.62 12.75 -3.81
N GLN A 261 7.06 13.74 -3.11
CA GLN A 261 5.61 13.80 -2.86
C GLN A 261 4.81 14.01 -4.16
N ALA A 262 5.31 14.83 -5.09
CA ALA A 262 4.71 14.99 -6.42
C ALA A 262 4.73 13.67 -7.21
N PHE A 263 5.81 12.90 -7.13
CA PHE A 263 5.89 11.57 -7.72
C PHE A 263 4.87 10.60 -7.11
N VAL A 264 4.68 10.62 -5.79
CA VAL A 264 3.64 9.82 -5.10
C VAL A 264 2.25 10.20 -5.62
N ILE A 265 1.94 11.50 -5.68
CA ILE A 265 0.65 12.01 -6.15
C ILE A 265 0.38 11.54 -7.59
N PHE A 266 1.35 11.76 -8.50
CA PHE A 266 1.23 11.33 -9.89
C PHE A 266 0.98 9.83 -10.02
N THR A 267 1.74 9.03 -9.27
CA THR A 267 1.67 7.57 -9.33
C THR A 267 0.37 7.04 -8.72
N ALA A 268 -0.11 7.65 -7.63
CA ALA A 268 -1.40 7.32 -7.03
C ALA A 268 -2.56 7.62 -7.99
N PHE A 269 -2.58 8.78 -8.65
CA PHE A 269 -3.61 9.09 -9.67
C PHE A 269 -3.61 8.10 -10.83
N LYS A 270 -2.42 7.74 -11.34
CA LYS A 270 -2.28 6.73 -12.40
C LYS A 270 -2.77 5.35 -11.94
N THR A 271 -2.52 5.01 -10.68
CA THR A 271 -2.96 3.76 -10.08
C THR A 271 -4.48 3.71 -9.94
N ILE A 272 -5.13 4.78 -9.45
CA ILE A 272 -6.60 4.88 -9.40
C ILE A 272 -7.19 4.64 -10.79
N LYS A 273 -6.69 5.34 -11.80
CA LYS A 273 -7.15 5.15 -13.19
C LYS A 273 -6.89 3.71 -13.67
N GLY A 274 -5.75 3.14 -13.33
CA GLY A 274 -5.35 1.78 -13.72
C GLY A 274 -6.22 0.68 -13.10
N ILE A 275 -6.55 0.76 -11.81
CA ILE A 275 -7.35 -0.27 -11.12
C ILE A 275 -8.84 -0.22 -11.51
N TRP A 276 -9.35 0.96 -11.89
CA TRP A 276 -10.74 1.14 -12.33
C TRP A 276 -10.96 0.88 -13.81
N ASN A 277 -9.91 0.87 -14.64
CA ASN A 277 -10.07 0.58 -16.06
C ASN A 277 -10.40 -0.91 -16.26
N SER A 278 -11.64 -1.17 -16.65
CA SER A 278 -12.32 -2.47 -16.79
C SER A 278 -11.62 -3.50 -17.69
N GLN A 279 -10.52 -3.14 -18.36
CA GLN A 279 -9.90 -3.98 -19.39
C GLN A 279 -8.41 -4.26 -19.21
N GLY A 280 -7.75 -3.82 -18.14
CA GLY A 280 -6.30 -4.05 -17.98
C GLY A 280 -5.42 -3.37 -19.04
N VAL A 281 -6.03 -2.60 -19.94
CA VAL A 281 -5.38 -1.85 -21.01
C VAL A 281 -5.43 -0.39 -20.60
N VAL A 282 -4.34 0.11 -19.99
CA VAL A 282 -4.13 1.56 -19.95
C VAL A 282 -3.45 1.93 -21.26
N GLU A 283 -4.27 2.21 -22.28
CA GLU A 283 -3.81 2.87 -23.50
C GLU A 283 -3.07 4.16 -23.10
N TYR A 284 -1.76 4.19 -23.37
CA TYR A 284 -1.00 5.42 -23.25
C TYR A 284 -1.37 6.30 -24.45
N ASN A 285 -2.36 7.17 -24.25
CA ASN A 285 -2.74 8.22 -25.21
C ASN A 285 -1.63 9.25 -25.52
N ASN A 286 -0.40 9.04 -25.03
CA ASN A 286 0.76 9.87 -25.34
C ASN A 286 1.57 9.34 -26.54
N TYR A 287 1.52 8.03 -26.85
CA TYR A 287 2.17 7.49 -28.05
C TYR A 287 1.25 7.53 -29.27
N SER A 288 -0.07 7.42 -29.10
CA SER A 288 -1.02 7.65 -30.20
C SER A 288 -0.89 9.07 -30.74
N LYS A 289 -0.81 10.08 -29.87
CA LYS A 289 -0.63 11.48 -30.28
C LYS A 289 0.73 11.77 -30.90
N LEU A 290 1.81 11.11 -30.48
CA LEU A 290 3.13 11.28 -31.10
C LEU A 290 3.23 10.56 -32.45
N ALA A 291 2.62 9.38 -32.57
CA ALA A 291 2.50 8.63 -33.82
C ALA A 291 1.55 9.32 -34.82
N GLU A 292 0.42 9.87 -34.36
CA GLU A 292 -0.46 10.74 -35.16
C GLU A 292 0.28 11.99 -35.61
N LYS A 293 1.08 12.62 -34.74
CA LYS A 293 1.86 13.80 -35.11
C LYS A 293 2.95 13.46 -36.12
N GLN A 294 3.64 12.33 -35.99
CA GLN A 294 4.60 11.84 -36.98
C GLN A 294 3.92 11.50 -38.32
N ASN A 295 2.80 10.77 -38.30
CA ASN A 295 2.04 10.45 -39.51
C ASN A 295 1.48 11.72 -40.19
N SER A 296 1.04 12.71 -39.43
CA SER A 296 0.58 14.00 -39.98
C SER A 296 1.72 14.83 -40.58
N VAL A 297 2.95 14.68 -40.09
CA VAL A 297 4.13 15.36 -40.63
C VAL A 297 4.65 14.64 -41.88
N GLU A 298 4.54 13.32 -41.95
CA GLU A 298 4.89 12.53 -43.14
C GLU A 298 3.87 12.71 -44.27
N MET A 299 2.57 12.78 -43.97
CA MET A 299 1.53 13.06 -44.96
C MET A 299 1.61 14.47 -45.56
N ASN A 300 2.13 15.45 -44.82
CA ASN A 300 2.33 16.82 -45.33
C ASN A 300 3.67 17.00 -46.09
N ARG A 301 4.49 15.95 -46.20
CA ARG A 301 5.77 15.95 -46.93
C ARG A 301 5.69 15.26 -48.30
N ASN A 302 4.57 14.61 -48.61
CA ASN A 302 4.22 14.09 -49.94
C ASN A 302 3.20 15.02 -50.62
#